data_AF-A0A8J2NQP0-F1
#
_entry.id   AF-A0A8J2NQP0-F1
#
_cell.length_a   1.000
_cell.length_b   1.000
_cell.length_c   1.000
_cell.angle_alpha   90.00
_cell.angle_beta   90.00
_cell.angle_gamma   90.00
#
_symmetry.space_group_name_H-M   'P 1'
#
loop_
_entity.id
_entity.type
_entity.pdbx_description
1 polymer ?
#
loop_
_entity_poly.entity_id
_entity_poly.type
_entity_poly.pdbx_seq_one_letter_code
_entity_poly.pdbx_strand_id
1 'polypeptide(L)' 'ARVIAITSDSAPVMVAMQKEVVKTHPGLLSYPCNPHMLNLLCHDVIPAETSADVNRVNKTFRSKTKLKARLKRLGGV' A
#
# COMPACT_ATOMS: atom_id res chain seq x y z
N ALA A 1 15.43 14.90 -22.83
CA ALA A 1 15.85 13.83 -21.89
C ALA A 1 14.62 13.09 -21.40
N ARG A 2 14.65 11.75 -21.29
CA ARG A 2 13.56 11.00 -20.64
C ARG A 2 13.74 11.11 -19.13
N VAL A 3 12.76 11.67 -18.44
CA VAL A 3 12.73 11.73 -16.98
C VAL A 3 12.14 10.42 -16.49
N ILE A 4 12.89 9.70 -15.64
CA ILE A 4 12.42 8.46 -15.03
C ILE A 4 12.13 8.77 -13.56
N ALA A 5 10.93 8.40 -13.11
CA ALA A 5 10.49 8.57 -11.73
C ALA A 5 10.15 7.22 -11.11
N ILE A 6 10.48 7.08 -9.83
CA ILE A 6 10.13 5.91 -9.02
C ILE A 6 9.18 6.36 -7.92
N THR A 7 8.07 5.63 -7.80
CA THR A 7 7.13 5.76 -6.69
C THR A 7 7.16 4.45 -5.91
N SER A 8 7.29 4.52 -4.60
CA SER A 8 7.21 3.36 -3.72
C SER A 8 6.29 3.65 -2.54
N ASP A 9 5.67 2.62 -1.98
CA ASP A 9 4.94 2.78 -0.73
C ASP A 9 5.85 3.24 0.41
N SER A 10 5.25 3.58 1.56
CA SER A 10 5.96 3.98 2.76
C SER A 10 6.47 2.80 3.59
N ALA A 11 6.45 1.57 3.08
CA ALA A 11 6.97 0.42 3.81
C ALA A 11 8.50 0.59 3.97
N PRO A 12 9.06 0.34 5.17
CA PRO A 12 10.49 0.58 5.42
C PRO A 12 11.43 -0.14 4.44
N VAL A 13 11.07 -1.35 4.02
CA VAL A 13 11.81 -2.15 3.05
C VAL A 13 11.83 -1.48 1.67
N MET A 14 10.69 -0.97 1.22
CA MET A 14 10.56 -0.31 -0.08
C MET A 14 11.30 1.03 -0.10
N VAL A 15 11.24 1.79 1.00
CA VAL A 15 12.00 3.05 1.16
C VAL A 15 13.52 2.78 1.15
N ALA A 16 13.98 1.70 1.80
CA ALA A 16 15.38 1.31 1.78
C ALA A 16 15.84 0.93 0.36
N MET A 17 15.03 0.15 -0.36
CA MET A 17 15.30 -0.22 -1.75
C MET A 17 15.36 1.02 -2.67
N GLN A 18 14.42 1.95 -2.52
CA GLN A 18 14.38 3.19 -3.29
C GLN A 18 15.66 4.01 -3.10
N LYS A 19 16.18 4.11 -1.87
CA LYS A 19 17.45 4.78 -1.59
C LYS A 19 18.64 4.14 -2.31
N GLU A 20 18.71 2.81 -2.35
CA GLU A 20 19.77 2.11 -3.08
C GLU A 20 19.66 2.32 -4.60
N VAL A 21 18.44 2.35 -5.14
CA VAL A 21 18.22 2.62 -6.56
C VAL A 21 18.61 4.06 -6.93
N VAL A 22 18.25 5.05 -6.11
CA VAL A 22 18.64 6.45 -6.35
C VAL A 22 20.16 6.63 -6.26
N LYS A 23 20.86 5.91 -5.37
CA LYS A 23 22.32 5.92 -5.30
C LYS A 23 22.97 5.41 -6.59
N THR A 24 22.44 4.33 -7.17
CA THR A 24 22.98 3.76 -8.41
C THR A 24 22.63 4.60 -9.65
N HIS A 25 21.56 5.40 -9.58
CA HIS A 25 21.04 6.17 -10.70
C HIS A 25 20.62 7.58 -10.23
N PRO A 26 21.57 8.51 -10.07
CA PRO A 26 21.33 9.83 -9.47
C PRO A 26 20.40 10.77 -10.28
N GLY A 27 19.97 10.37 -11.49
CA GLY A 27 18.97 11.08 -12.30
C GLY A 27 17.52 10.66 -12.07
N LEU A 28 17.28 9.69 -11.18
CA LEU A 28 15.93 9.22 -10.85
C LEU A 28 15.23 10.15 -9.87
N LEU A 29 14.02 10.59 -10.23
CA LEU A 29 13.17 11.33 -9.32
C LEU A 29 12.43 10.34 -8.41
N SER A 30 12.55 10.54 -7.11
CA SER A 30 11.97 9.67 -6.08
C SER A 30 10.79 10.37 -5.43
N TYR A 31 9.60 9.77 -5.55
CA TYR A 31 8.39 10.30 -4.92
C TYR A 31 7.82 9.27 -3.93
N PRO A 32 7.36 9.70 -2.75
CA PRO A 32 6.56 8.84 -1.89
C PRO A 32 5.25 8.54 -2.61
N CYS A 33 4.86 7.26 -2.67
CA CYS A 33 3.61 6.92 -3.32
C CYS A 33 2.43 7.39 -2.46
N ASN A 34 1.55 8.18 -3.08
CA ASN A 34 0.25 8.48 -2.50
C ASN A 34 -0.56 7.17 -2.45
N PRO A 35 -1.06 6.73 -1.28
CA PRO A 35 -1.89 5.53 -1.17
C PRO A 35 -3.06 5.51 -2.17
N HIS A 36 -3.57 6.69 -2.53
CA HIS A 36 -4.60 6.84 -3.54
C HIS A 36 -4.11 6.50 -4.95
N MET A 37 -2.90 6.93 -5.33
CA MET A 37 -2.29 6.58 -6.61
C MET A 37 -1.89 5.11 -6.68
N LEU A 38 -1.39 4.55 -5.58
CA LEU A 38 -1.05 3.12 -5.52
C LEU A 38 -2.32 2.27 -5.69
N ASN A 39 -3.43 2.66 -5.07
CA ASN A 39 -4.73 2.01 -5.28
C ASN A 39 -5.25 2.15 -6.72
N LEU A 40 -5.05 3.30 -7.37
CA LEU A 40 -5.45 3.51 -8.77
C LEU A 40 -4.63 2.62 -9.71
N LEU A 41 -3.30 2.58 -9.54
CA LEU A 41 -2.42 1.70 -10.32
C LEU A 41 -2.71 0.22 -10.08
N CYS A 42 -2.99 -0.15 -8.83
CA CYS A 42 -3.42 -1.50 -8.49
C CYS A 42 -4.73 -1.88 -9.18
N HIS A 43 -5.66 -0.96 -9.41
CA HIS A 43 -6.91 -1.26 -10.10
C HIS A 43 -6.72 -1.62 -11.58
N ASP A 44 -5.73 -1.04 -12.24
CA ASP A 44 -5.45 -1.28 -13.66
C ASP A 44 -4.52 -2.49 -13.89
N VAL A 45 -3.67 -2.82 -12.90
CA VAL A 45 -2.64 -3.86 -13.01
C VAL A 45 -3.04 -5.17 -12.33
N ILE A 46 -3.88 -5.12 -11.29
CA ILE A 46 -4.29 -6.32 -10.56
C ILE A 46 -5.48 -6.97 -11.26
N PRO A 47 -5.45 -8.28 -11.54
CA PRO A 47 -6.60 -9.00 -12.06
C PRO A 47 -7.85 -8.78 -11.19
N ALA A 48 -9.01 -8.63 -11.84
CA ALA A 48 -10.27 -8.32 -11.16
C ALA A 48 -10.59 -9.30 -10.01
N GLU A 49 -10.21 -10.58 -10.18
CA GLU A 49 -10.37 -11.66 -9.19
C GLU A 49 -9.57 -11.38 -7.91
N THR A 50 -8.29 -11.02 -8.05
CA THR A 50 -7.42 -10.68 -6.91
C THR A 50 -7.89 -9.40 -6.21
N SER A 51 -8.42 -8.42 -6.96
CA SER A 51 -9.02 -7.21 -6.37
C SER A 51 -10.26 -7.55 -5.54
N ALA A 52 -11.12 -8.46 -6.01
CA ALA A 52 -12.29 -8.93 -5.27
C ALA A 52 -11.89 -9.67 -3.98
N ASP A 53 -10.84 -10.50 -4.04
CA ASP A 53 -10.27 -11.18 -2.88
C ASP A 53 -9.75 -10.21 -1.82
N VAL A 54 -8.95 -9.24 -2.23
CA VAL A 54 -8.41 -8.19 -1.35
C VAL A 54 -9.56 -7.42 -0.68
N ASN A 55 -10.60 -7.08 -1.44
CA ASN A 55 -11.77 -6.38 -0.90
C ASN A 55 -12.54 -7.22 0.12
N ARG A 56 -12.68 -8.53 -0.13
CA ARG A 56 -13.33 -9.47 0.81
C ARG A 56 -12.52 -9.64 2.09
N VAL A 57 -11.20 -9.77 1.99
CA VAL A 57 -10.30 -9.84 3.16
C VAL A 57 -10.37 -8.53 3.95
N ASN A 58 -10.33 -7.38 3.27
CA ASN A 58 -10.43 -6.06 3.91
C ASN A 58 -11.76 -5.87 4.65
N LYS A 59 -12.89 -6.25 4.06
CA LYS A 59 -14.21 -6.22 4.72
C LYS A 59 -14.21 -7.08 5.98
N THR A 60 -13.67 -8.29 5.89
CA THR A 60 -13.58 -9.24 7.01
C THR A 60 -12.67 -8.72 8.12
N PHE A 61 -11.54 -8.12 7.77
CA PHE A 61 -10.61 -7.54 8.74
C PHE A 61 -11.25 -6.35 9.47
N ARG A 62 -11.93 -5.47 8.73
CA ARG A 62 -12.64 -4.31 9.30
C ARG A 62 -13.80 -4.73 10.20
N SER A 63 -14.55 -5.77 9.85
CA SER A 63 -15.64 -6.26 10.71
C SER A 63 -15.09 -6.87 12.00
N LYS A 64 -14.00 -7.66 11.92
CA LYS A 64 -13.33 -8.24 13.09
C LYS A 64 -12.70 -7.19 14.01
N THR A 65 -12.06 -6.16 13.47
CA THR A 65 -11.50 -5.05 14.28
C THR A 65 -12.59 -4.22 14.94
N LYS A 66 -13.69 -3.91 14.24
CA LYS A 66 -14.86 -3.26 14.84
C LYS A 66 -15.50 -4.11 15.93
N LEU A 67 -15.59 -5.42 15.72
CA LEU A 67 -16.09 -6.36 16.71
C LEU A 67 -15.19 -6.40 17.95
N LYS A 68 -13.87 -6.51 17.78
CA LYS A 68 -12.89 -6.45 18.88
C LYS A 68 -12.98 -5.15 19.66
N ALA A 69 -13.09 -4.00 18.98
CA ALA A 69 -13.26 -2.70 19.62
C ALA A 69 -14.61 -2.58 20.36
N ARG A 70 -15.66 -3.24 19.86
CA ARG A 70 -16.98 -3.27 20.51
C ARG A 70 -16.99 -4.20 21.73
N LEU A 71 -16.36 -5.36 21.66
CA LEU A 71 -16.20 -6.29 22.79
C LEU A 71 -15.41 -5.63 23.93
N LYS A 72 -14.31 -4.95 23.61
CA LYS A 72 -13.52 -4.17 24.59
C LYS A 72 -14.36 -3.10 25.29
N ARG A 73 -15.26 -2.42 24.58
CA ARG A 73 -16.16 -1.40 25.16
C ARG A 73 -17.26 -1.99 26.05
N LEU A 74 -17.65 -3.25 25.83
CA LEU A 74 -18.66 -3.96 26.61
C LEU A 74 -18.06 -4.71 27.81
N GLY A 75 -16.78 -4.49 28.12
CA GLY A 75 -16.09 -5.14 29.24
C GLY A 75 -15.58 -6.56 28.92
N GLY A 76 -15.64 -7.00 27.65
CA GLY A 76 -14.96 -8.21 27.22
C GLY A 76 -13.46 -7.94 27.05
N VAL A 77 -12.61 -8.85 27.54
CA VAL A 77 -11.14 -8.75 27.46
C VAL A 77 -10.66 -8.68 26.00
#